data_AF-A0A973NZ52-F1
#
_entry.id   AF-A0A973NZ52-F1
#
_cell.length_a   1.000
_cell.length_b   1.000
_cell.length_c   1.000
_cell.angle_alpha   90.00
_cell.angle_beta   90.00
_cell.angle_gamma   90.00
#
_symmetry.space_group_name_H-M   'P 1'
#
loop_
_entity.id
_entity.type
_entity.pdbx_description
1 polymer ?
#
loop_
_entity_poly.entity_id
_entity_poly.type
_entity_poly.pdbx_seq_one_letter_code
_entity_poly.pdbx_strand_id
1 'polypeptide(L)' 'MPSLECQMALGGGNLYVVDRFSQTLVAMDAATGRTLWQYHDPSPAKSHDMYWYVADDTSVYIGYDNTVRAFTAK' A
#
# COMPACT_ATOMS: atom_id res chain seq x y z
N MET A 1 11.09 -12.26 16.46
CA MET A 1 9.89 -11.42 16.54
C MET A 1 9.46 -11.15 15.12
N PRO A 2 8.20 -11.39 14.70
CA PRO A 2 7.77 -10.93 13.40
C PRO A 2 7.92 -9.40 13.39
N SER A 3 8.69 -8.87 12.44
CA SER A 3 8.73 -7.43 12.19
C SER A 3 7.32 -7.01 11.79
N LEU A 4 6.74 -6.02 12.45
CA LEU A 4 5.54 -5.35 11.95
C LEU A 4 5.99 -4.47 10.78
N GLU A 5 6.12 -5.04 9.58
CA GLU A 5 6.34 -4.29 8.35
C GLU A 5 5.01 -3.70 7.85
N CYS A 6 4.41 -2.88 8.71
CA CYS A 6 3.32 -2.01 8.32
C CYS A 6 3.92 -0.65 7.96
N GLN A 7 3.68 -0.26 6.73
CA GLN A 7 4.36 0.82 6.07
C GLN A 7 3.31 1.84 5.62
N MET A 8 3.53 3.11 5.90
CA MET A 8 2.54 4.18 5.66
C MET A 8 3.11 5.28 4.78
N ALA A 9 2.31 5.79 3.86
CA ALA A 9 2.64 6.94 3.00
C ALA A 9 1.46 7.92 2.92
N LEU A 10 1.79 9.21 2.85
CA LEU A 10 0.82 10.28 2.63
C LEU A 10 1.00 10.86 1.23
N GLY A 11 -0.12 11.14 0.56
CA GLY A 11 -0.12 11.71 -0.79
C GLY A 11 -1.47 12.31 -1.14
N GLY A 12 -1.50 13.60 -1.51
CA GLY A 12 -2.72 14.24 -2.03
C GLY A 12 -3.93 14.24 -1.10
N GLY A 13 -3.69 14.24 0.23
CA GLY A 13 -4.76 14.13 1.23
C GLY A 13 -5.21 12.71 1.54
N ASN A 14 -4.53 11.69 1.01
CA ASN A 14 -4.80 10.29 1.29
C ASN A 14 -3.68 9.67 2.13
N LEU A 15 -4.05 8.73 2.99
CA LEU A 15 -3.17 7.86 3.73
C LEU A 15 -3.22 6.47 3.13
N TYR A 16 -2.06 5.97 2.70
CA TYR A 16 -1.89 4.61 2.21
C TYR A 16 -1.20 3.77 3.27
N VAL A 17 -1.76 2.61 3.57
CA VAL A 17 -1.21 1.63 4.51
C VAL A 17 -0.94 0.34 3.74
N VAL A 18 0.32 -0.10 3.77
CA VAL A 18 0.79 -1.34 3.19
C VAL A 18 1.13 -2.30 4.33
N ASP A 19 0.47 -3.44 4.36
CA ASP A 19 0.85 -4.56 5.21
C ASP A 19 1.38 -5.69 4.34
N ARG A 20 2.70 -5.91 4.44
CA ARG A 20 3.41 -6.91 3.66
C ARG A 20 3.03 -8.35 4.05
N PHE A 21 2.69 -8.60 5.31
CA PHE A 21 2.34 -9.94 5.78
C PHE A 21 0.95 -10.36 5.35
N SER A 22 -0.01 -9.43 5.43
CA SER A 22 -1.37 -9.67 4.95
C SER A 22 -1.55 -9.37 3.46
N GLN A 23 -0.49 -8.94 2.76
CA GLN A 23 -0.51 -8.54 1.35
C GLN A 23 -1.66 -7.56 1.04
N THR A 24 -1.89 -6.62 1.95
CA THR A 24 -3.03 -5.72 1.90
C THR A 24 -2.54 -4.29 1.74
N LEU A 25 -3.16 -3.59 0.79
CA LEU A 25 -3.01 -2.15 0.61
C LEU A 25 -4.36 -1.48 0.89
N VAL A 26 -4.35 -0.49 1.78
CA VAL A 26 -5.53 0.29 2.14
C VAL A 26 -5.27 1.74 1.79
N ALA A 27 -6.21 2.39 1.10
CA ALA A 27 -6.24 3.84 0.97
C ALA A 27 -7.35 4.42 1.84
N MET A 28 -7.03 5.50 2.54
CA MET A 28 -7.93 6.21 3.43
C MET A 28 -7.87 7.71 3.13
N ASP A 29 -8.97 8.41 3.34
CA ASP A 29 -8.97 9.86 3.46
C ASP A 29 -8.18 10.24 4.72
N ALA A 30 -7.10 11.02 4.58
CA ALA A 30 -6.19 11.29 5.68
C ALA A 30 -6.80 12.22 6.75
N ALA A 31 -7.79 13.03 6.38
CA ALA A 31 -8.43 13.97 7.31
C ALA A 31 -9.44 13.27 8.23
N THR A 32 -10.16 12.28 7.69
CA THR A 32 -11.27 11.61 8.38
C THR A 32 -10.94 10.18 8.83
N GLY A 33 -9.89 9.58 8.27
CA GLY A 33 -9.55 8.17 8.46
C GLY A 33 -10.51 7.20 7.75
N ARG A 34 -11.41 7.71 6.89
CA ARG A 34 -12.37 6.87 6.18
C ARG A 34 -11.67 6.07 5.09
N THR A 35 -11.83 4.75 5.09
CA THR A 35 -11.37 3.88 3.99
C THR A 35 -12.04 4.28 2.68
N LEU A 36 -11.21 4.57 1.69
CA LEU A 36 -11.61 4.82 0.30
C LEU A 36 -11.71 3.50 -0.45
N TRP A 37 -10.69 2.66 -0.31
CA TRP A 37 -10.65 1.32 -0.88
C TRP A 37 -9.65 0.43 -0.16
N GLN A 38 -9.76 -0.88 -0.40
CA GLN A 38 -8.83 -1.89 0.04
C GLN A 38 -8.52 -2.83 -1.13
N TYR A 39 -7.24 -3.12 -1.32
CA TYR A 39 -6.73 -4.06 -2.29
C TYR A 39 -6.00 -5.19 -1.57
N HIS A 40 -6.31 -6.42 -1.94
CA HIS A 40 -5.59 -7.60 -1.49
C HIS A 40 -4.84 -8.18 -2.68
N ASP A 41 -3.52 -8.33 -2.54
CA ASP A 41 -2.72 -8.92 -3.61
C ASP A 41 -3.00 -10.43 -3.69
N PRO A 42 -3.47 -10.95 -4.83
CA PRO A 42 -3.76 -12.38 -4.97
C PRO A 42 -2.49 -13.23 -5.10
N SER A 43 -1.31 -12.62 -5.07
CA SER A 43 -0.03 -13.32 -5.16
C SER A 43 0.16 -14.30 -3.99
N PRO A 44 0.81 -15.45 -4.21
CA PRO A 44 1.02 -16.41 -3.16
C PRO A 44 1.93 -15.83 -2.08
N ALA A 45 1.48 -15.86 -0.82
CA ALA A 45 2.06 -15.17 0.34
C ALA A 45 3.55 -15.45 0.66
N LYS A 46 4.19 -16.39 -0.03
CA LYS A 46 5.65 -16.62 0.09
C LYS A 46 6.48 -15.65 -0.74
N SER A 47 5.86 -15.08 -1.76
CA SER A 47 6.44 -14.04 -2.59
C SER A 47 6.21 -12.76 -1.80
N HIS A 48 7.21 -12.33 -1.03
CA HIS A 48 7.14 -11.16 -0.17
C HIS A 48 7.18 -9.88 -1.02
N ASP A 49 6.35 -9.83 -2.07
CA ASP A 49 6.61 -9.05 -3.27
C ASP A 49 6.30 -7.57 -3.10
N MET A 50 5.84 -7.12 -1.94
CA MET A 50 5.78 -5.70 -1.64
C MET A 50 7.08 -5.30 -0.93
N TYR A 51 8.04 -4.76 -1.67
CA TYR A 51 9.39 -4.45 -1.16
C TYR A 51 9.55 -3.00 -0.72
N TRP A 52 9.00 -2.08 -1.50
CA TRP A 52 9.12 -0.66 -1.28
C TRP A 52 7.89 0.05 -1.81
N TYR A 53 7.66 1.24 -1.30
CA TYR A 53 6.52 2.04 -1.68
C TYR A 53 6.87 3.52 -1.57
N VAL A 54 6.32 4.31 -2.47
CA VAL A 54 6.40 5.78 -2.47
C VAL A 54 5.05 6.32 -2.89
N ALA A 55 4.67 7.49 -2.40
CA ALA A 55 3.45 8.15 -2.83
C ALA A 55 3.76 9.52 -3.43
N ASP A 56 2.95 9.91 -4.41
CA ASP A 56 2.82 11.29 -4.86
C ASP A 56 1.43 11.84 -4.51
N ASP A 57 1.06 13.00 -5.04
CA ASP A 57 -0.22 13.64 -4.75
C ASP A 57 -1.45 12.90 -5.30
N THR A 58 -1.28 11.83 -6.06
CA THR A 58 -2.36 11.13 -6.76
C THR A 58 -2.36 9.64 -6.52
N SER A 59 -1.20 9.05 -6.32
CA SER A 59 -0.97 7.62 -6.40
C SER A 59 0.05 7.13 -5.39
N VAL A 60 -0.11 5.88 -4.98
CA VAL A 60 0.95 5.11 -4.32
C VAL A 60 1.54 4.12 -5.33
N TYR A 61 2.86 4.05 -5.38
CA TYR A 61 3.62 3.12 -6.20
C TYR A 61 4.14 2.02 -5.29
N ILE A 62 3.80 0.78 -5.60
CA ILE A 62 4.29 -0.41 -4.89
C ILE A 62 5.27 -1.12 -5.81
N GLY A 63 6.49 -1.29 -5.30
CA GLY A 63 7.55 -2.03 -5.94
C GLY A 63 7.47 -3.52 -5.63
N TYR A 64 7.41 -4.31 -6.69
CA TYR A 64 7.53 -5.75 -6.71
C TYR A 64 8.83 -6.19 -7.38
N ASP A 65 9.22 -7.45 -7.19
CA ASP A 65 10.48 -8.05 -7.68
C ASP A 65 10.89 -7.50 -9.05
N ASN A 66 9.99 -7.61 -10.04
CA ASN A 66 10.25 -7.22 -11.43
C ASN A 66 9.25 -6.18 -11.97
N THR A 67 8.35 -5.64 -11.14
CA THR A 67 7.30 -4.73 -11.61
C THR A 67 7.00 -3.63 -10.60
N VAL A 68 6.60 -2.45 -11.08
CA VAL A 68 6.02 -1.41 -10.23
C VAL A 68 4.54 -1.28 -10.60
N ARG A 69 3.66 -1.26 -9.59
CA ARG A 69 2.23 -0.99 -9.78
C ARG A 69 1.87 0.33 -9.12
N ALA A 70 1.08 1.15 -9.81
CA ALA A 70 0.55 2.39 -9.27
C ALA A 70 -0.93 2.22 -8.92
N PHE A 71 -1.34 2.75 -7.77
CA PHE A 71 -2.71 2.71 -7.28
C PHE A 71 -3.19 4.13 -6.96
N THR A 72 -4.27 4.57 -7.59
CA THR A 72 -4.88 5.89 -7.38
C THR A 72 -5.83 5.85 -6.18
N ALA A 73 -6.04 6.98 -5.51
CA ALA A 73 -7.09 7.09 -4.48
C ALA A 73 -8.52 7.16 -5.03
N LYS A 74 -8.68 7.34 -6.35
CA LYS A 74 -9.95 7.50 -7.07
C LYS A 74 -10.03 6.58 -8.28
#